data_AF-A0A2W0BW88-F1
#
_entry.id   AF-A0A2W0BW88-F1
#
_cell.length_a   1.000
_cell.length_b   1.000
_cell.length_c   1.000
_cell.angle_alpha   90.00
_cell.angle_beta   90.00
_cell.angle_gamma   90.00
#
_symmetry.space_group_name_H-M   'P 1'
#
loop_
_entity.id
_entity.type
_entity.pdbx_description
1 polymer ?
#
loop_
_entity_poly.entity_id
_entity_poly.type
_entity_poly.pdbx_seq_one_letter_code
_entity_poly.pdbx_strand_id
1 'polypeptide(L)' 'MNVEYTGRQYEVTPAVRKQVEHGLGKLEKLFGSTFDSHVILT' A
#
# COMPACT_ATOMS: atom_id res chain seq x y z
N MET A 1 6.28 7.82 0.63
CA MET A 1 6.02 6.66 -0.24
C MET A 1 4.82 6.92 -1.15
N ASN A 2 4.97 6.83 -2.47
CA ASN A 2 3.85 6.91 -3.40
C ASN A 2 3.30 5.48 -3.60
N VAL A 3 2.05 5.23 -3.22
CA VAL A 3 1.45 3.89 -3.29
C VAL A 3 0.28 3.91 -4.26
N GLU A 4 0.39 3.12 -5.32
CA GLU A 4 -0.69 2.95 -6.29
C GLU A 4 -1.55 1.75 -5.87
N TYR A 5 -2.86 1.96 -5.83
CA TYR A 5 -3.83 0.96 -5.40
C TYR A 5 -4.73 0.55 -6.56
N THR A 6 -4.78 -0.75 -6.83
CA THR A 6 -5.65 -1.33 -7.86
C THR A 6 -6.57 -2.37 -7.21
N GLY A 7 -7.87 -2.12 -7.19
CA GLY A 7 -8.88 -3.12 -6.80
C GLY A 7 -9.41 -3.83 -8.04
N ARG A 8 -9.28 -5.17 -8.13
CA ARG A 8 -9.76 -5.92 -9.30
C ARG A 8 -11.26 -6.19 -9.29
N GLN A 9 -11.83 -6.48 -8.13
CA GLN A 9 -13.24 -6.90 -7.99
C GLN A 9 -14.04 -6.05 -7.01
N TYR A 10 -13.39 -5.08 -6.35
CA TYR A 10 -14.02 -4.20 -5.38
C TYR A 10 -13.29 -2.87 -5.28
N GLU A 11 -14.01 -1.87 -4.78
CA GLU A 11 -13.46 -0.56 -4.51
C GLU A 11 -12.50 -0.59 -3.32
N VAL A 12 -11.32 -0.02 -3.49
CA VAL A 12 -10.33 0.09 -2.41
C VAL A 12 -10.75 1.20 -1.45
N THR A 13 -11.43 0.81 -0.38
CA THR A 13 -11.92 1.74 0.64
C THR A 13 -10.78 2.41 1.42
N PRO A 14 -11.00 3.60 2.02
CA PRO A 14 -10.00 4.27 2.85
C PRO A 14 -9.49 3.43 4.03
N ALA A 15 -10.36 2.58 4.60
CA ALA A 15 -10.00 1.68 5.69
C ALA A 15 -8.94 0.66 5.27
N VAL A 16 -9.08 0.10 4.06
CA VAL A 16 -8.11 -0.85 3.49
C VAL A 16 -6.80 -0.15 3.16
N ARG A 17 -6.85 1.05 2.57
CA ARG A 17 -5.63 1.84 2.30
C ARG A 17 -4.84 2.07 3.59
N LYS A 18 -5.51 2.50 4.66
CA LYS A 18 -4.86 2.76 5.95
C LYS A 18 -4.20 1.52 6.55
N GLN A 19 -4.81 0.34 6.40
CA GLN A 19 -4.18 -0.92 6.83
C GLN A 19 -2.93 -1.23 6.01
N VAL A 20 -2.99 -1.07 4.69
CA VAL A 20 -1.86 -1.33 3.80
C VAL A 20 -0.72 -0.35 4.07
N GLU A 21 -1.00 0.94 4.21
CA GLU A 21 0.00 1.96 4.57
C GLU A 21 0.67 1.67 5.92
N HIS A 22 -0.09 1.18 6.91
CA HIS A 22 0.49 0.80 8.19
C HIS A 22 1.48 -0.38 8.05
N GLY A 23 1.19 -1.34 7.17
CA GLY A 23 2.11 -2.45 6.86
C GLY A 23 3.34 -1.96 6.08
N LEU A 24 3.11 -1.20 5.00
CA LEU A 24 4.17 -0.66 4.16
C LEU A 24 5.11 0.29 4.92
N GLY A 25 4.58 1.08 5.87
CA GLY A 25 5.41 1.95 6.71
C GLY A 25 6.40 1.19 7.61
N LYS A 26 6.15 -0.09 7.91
CA LYS A 26 7.14 -0.94 8.59
C LYS A 26 8.26 -1.36 7.62
N LEU A 27 7.90 -1.65 6.38
CA LEU A 27 8.87 -1.98 5.33
C LEU A 27 9.73 -0.76 4.98
N GLU A 28 9.14 0.42 4.87
CA GLU A 28 9.86 1.68 4.63
C GLU A 28 10.87 1.97 5.75
N LYS A 29 10.55 1.66 7.02
CA LYS A 29 11.52 1.78 8.14
C LYS A 29 12.68 0.80 8.05
N LEU A 30 12.49 -0.37 7.44
CA LEU A 30 13.51 -1.41 7.33
C LEU A 30 14.40 -1.22 6.09
N PHE A 31 13.81 -0.81 4.97
CA PHE A 31 14.48 -0.74 3.66
C PHE A 31 14.74 0.70 3.19
N GLY A 32 14.24 1.70 3.91
CA GLY A 32 14.26 3.10 3.50
C GLY A 32 13.22 3.40 2.41
N SER A 33 13.12 4.67 2.01
CA SER A 33 12.20 5.15 0.99
C SER A 33 12.72 4.93 -0.45
N THR A 34 13.30 3.76 -0.70
CA THR A 34 14.03 3.41 -1.94
C THR A 34 13.18 2.66 -2.97
N PHE A 35 11.93 2.32 -2.62
CA PHE A 35 11.07 1.48 -3.46
C PHE A 35 9.71 2.13 -3.68
N ASP A 36 9.23 2.01 -4.91
CA ASP A 36 7.84 2.28 -5.27
C ASP A 36 6.97 1.08 -4.89
N SER A 37 5.69 1.31 -4.59
CA SER A 37 4.77 0.24 -4.23
C SER A 37 3.47 0.30 -5.00
N HIS A 38 3.13 -0.84 -5.58
CA HIS A 38 1.89 -1.05 -6.30
C HIS A 38 1.15 -2.20 -5.63
N VAL A 39 -0.04 -1.91 -5.10
CA VAL A 39 -0.84 -2.84 -4.30
C VAL A 39 -2.07 -3.25 -5.10
N ILE A 40 -2.14 -4.54 -5.45
CA ILE A 40 -3.28 -5.12 -6.14
C ILE A 40 -4.10 -5.92 -5.13
N LEU A 41 -5.34 -5.49 -4.96
CA LEU A 41 -6.34 -6.10 -4.07
C LEU A 41 -7.33 -6.89 -4.93
N THR A 42 -7.34 -8.20 -4.78
CA THR A 42 -8.09 -9.16 -5.63
C THR A 42 -9.32 -9.72 -4.95
#